data_AF-A0A6A7L5V3-F1
#
_entry.id   AF-A0A6A7L5V3-F1
#
_cell.length_a   1.000
_cell.length_b   1.000
_cell.length_c   1.000
_cell.angle_alpha   90.00
_cell.angle_beta   90.00
_cell.angle_gamma   90.00
#
_symmetry.space_group_name_H-M   'P 1'
#
loop_
_entity.id
_entity.type
_entity.pdbx_description
1 polymer ?
#
loop_
_entity_poly.entity_id
_entity_poly.type
_entity_poly.pdbx_seq_one_letter_code
_entity_poly.pdbx_strand_id
1 'polypeptide(L)'
;MVGRYVMSENQRVHGRRDIIITALLVGLALATLVIVWTRVRLEETPEQAADAVTVSPDTEWDPNWPALPTVASWVGRSPELARAAYAFAERRGDILQDIPCYCGCEGMGHGNNRDCYVKGRTADGKPIWDGHAFT
;
A
#
# COMPACT_ATOMS: atom_id res chain seq x y z
N MET A 1 -62.37 -0.39 -26.78
CA MET A 1 -62.12 1.02 -26.40
C MET A 1 -60.78 1.09 -25.72
N VAL A 2 -59.78 1.73 -26.34
CA VAL A 2 -58.44 1.90 -25.74
C VAL A 2 -58.36 3.33 -25.21
N GLY A 3 -58.42 3.49 -23.89
CA GLY A 3 -58.27 4.78 -23.23
C GLY A 3 -56.85 5.30 -23.41
N ARG A 4 -56.69 6.40 -24.14
CA ARG A 4 -55.43 7.13 -24.21
C ARG A 4 -55.19 7.83 -22.88
N TYR A 5 -54.14 7.43 -22.18
CA TYR A 5 -53.66 8.07 -20.97
C TYR A 5 -53.06 9.44 -21.35
N VAL A 6 -53.83 10.52 -21.18
CA VAL A 6 -53.36 11.89 -21.41
C VAL A 6 -52.73 12.39 -20.11
N MET A 7 -51.40 12.34 -20.03
CA MET A 7 -50.67 12.97 -18.94
C MET A 7 -50.73 14.49 -19.06
N SER A 8 -51.19 15.16 -18.01
CA SER A 8 -51.33 16.62 -17.95
C SER A 8 -49.96 17.30 -18.02
N GLU A 9 -49.91 18.45 -18.71
CA GLU A 9 -48.70 19.27 -18.92
C GLU A 9 -47.91 19.50 -17.62
N ASN A 10 -48.62 19.71 -16.50
CA ASN A 10 -48.04 19.98 -15.19
C ASN A 10 -47.26 18.77 -14.62
N GLN A 11 -47.76 17.54 -14.87
CA GLN A 11 -47.07 16.32 -14.46
C GLN A 11 -45.79 16.07 -15.28
N ARG A 12 -45.76 16.50 -16.55
CA ARG A 12 -44.55 16.43 -17.40
C ARG A 12 -43.49 17.43 -16.98
N VAL A 13 -43.90 18.64 -16.56
CA VAL A 13 -42.96 19.68 -16.09
C VAL A 13 -42.31 19.28 -14.76
N HIS A 14 -43.07 18.72 -13.82
CA HIS A 14 -42.51 18.20 -12.57
C HIS A 14 -41.53 17.04 -12.82
N GLY A 15 -41.94 16.03 -13.60
CA GLY A 15 -41.05 14.93 -13.95
C GLY A 15 -39.75 15.36 -14.65
N ARG A 16 -39.81 16.37 -15.53
CA ARG A 16 -38.60 16.91 -16.19
C ARG A 16 -37.69 17.66 -15.23
N ARG A 17 -38.24 18.37 -14.24
CA ARG A 17 -37.46 19.08 -13.21
C ARG A 17 -36.76 18.10 -12.27
N ASP A 18 -37.45 17.03 -11.86
CA ASP A 18 -36.89 16.02 -10.96
C ASP A 18 -35.74 15.23 -11.61
N ILE A 19 -35.85 14.92 -12.91
CA ILE A 19 -34.77 14.29 -13.69
C ILE A 19 -33.53 15.20 -13.77
N ILE A 20 -33.72 16.50 -14.02
CA ILE A 20 -32.60 17.46 -14.11
C ILE A 20 -31.90 17.59 -12.76
N ILE A 21 -32.65 17.72 -11.66
CA ILE A 21 -32.08 17.84 -10.31
C ILE A 21 -31.30 16.56 -9.95
N THR A 22 -31.86 15.39 -10.22
CA THR A 22 -31.19 14.11 -9.96
C THR A 22 -29.91 13.98 -10.77
N ALA A 23 -29.93 14.35 -12.07
CA ALA A 23 -28.75 14.31 -12.92
C ALA A 23 -27.64 15.27 -12.43
N LEU A 24 -28.01 16.46 -11.95
CA LEU A 24 -27.05 17.42 -11.38
C LEU A 24 -26.43 16.92 -10.09
N LEU A 25 -27.21 16.30 -9.20
CA LEU A 25 -26.70 15.74 -7.94
C LEU A 25 -25.75 14.56 -8.19
N VAL A 26 -26.10 13.66 -9.12
CA VAL A 26 -25.22 12.55 -9.51
C VAL A 26 -23.94 13.06 -10.16
N GLY A 27 -24.05 14.04 -11.07
CA GLY A 27 -22.88 14.65 -11.71
C GLY A 27 -21.94 15.32 -10.70
N LEU A 28 -22.49 16.03 -9.71
CA LEU A 28 -21.70 16.63 -8.63
C LEU A 28 -21.01 15.57 -7.78
N ALA A 29 -21.72 14.51 -7.38
CA ALA A 29 -21.14 13.42 -6.61
C ALA A 29 -19.99 12.73 -7.37
N LEU A 30 -20.18 12.44 -8.65
CA LEU A 30 -19.13 11.86 -9.49
C LEU A 30 -17.93 12.80 -9.65
N ALA A 31 -18.15 14.09 -9.86
CA ALA A 31 -17.07 15.08 -9.95
C ALA A 31 -16.27 15.16 -8.63
N THR A 32 -16.95 15.17 -7.47
CA THR A 32 -16.27 15.15 -6.18
C THR A 32 -15.44 13.89 -5.98
N LEU A 33 -15.97 12.72 -6.36
CA LEU A 33 -15.26 11.44 -6.25
C LEU A 33 -14.02 11.42 -7.14
N VAL A 34 -14.13 11.93 -8.38
CA VAL A 34 -12.98 12.06 -9.29
C VAL A 34 -11.93 13.03 -8.74
N ILE A 35 -12.34 14.18 -8.20
CA ILE A 35 -11.41 15.15 -7.60
C ILE A 35 -10.69 14.54 -6.41
N VAL A 36 -11.42 13.91 -5.48
CA VAL A 36 -10.83 13.24 -4.31
C VAL A 36 -9.86 12.15 -4.76
N TRP A 37 -10.26 11.29 -5.69
CA TRP A 37 -9.41 10.22 -6.22
C TRP A 37 -8.14 10.78 -6.90
N THR A 38 -8.26 11.86 -7.66
CA THR A 38 -7.13 12.52 -8.32
C THR A 38 -6.19 13.15 -7.30
N ARG A 39 -6.71 13.78 -6.24
CA ARG A 39 -5.88 14.37 -5.18
C ARG A 39 -5.04 13.32 -4.46
N VAL A 40 -5.67 12.22 -4.04
CA VAL A 40 -4.97 11.08 -3.41
C VAL A 40 -3.85 10.55 -4.31
N ARG A 41 -4.12 10.39 -5.62
CA ARG A 41 -3.12 9.90 -6.59
C ARG A 41 -1.94 10.86 -6.78
N LEU A 42 -2.17 12.17 -6.70
CA LEU A 42 -1.13 13.18 -6.86
C LEU A 42 -0.25 13.33 -5.61
N GLU A 43 -0.75 12.93 -4.45
CA GLU A 43 0.00 12.91 -3.19
C GLU A 43 0.95 11.70 -3.09
N GLU A 44 0.66 10.61 -3.80
CA GLU A 44 1.52 9.41 -3.91
C GLU A 44 2.66 9.58 -4.93
N THR A 45 3.43 10.66 -4.88
CA THR A 45 4.62 10.75 -5.75
C THR A 45 5.68 9.72 -5.28
N PRO A 46 6.28 8.92 -6.20
CA PRO A 46 7.33 7.96 -5.87
C PRO A 46 8.55 8.59 -5.17
N GLU A 47 8.75 9.89 -5.36
CA GLU A 47 9.84 10.66 -4.76
C GLU A 47 9.65 10.84 -3.25
N GLN A 48 8.42 11.04 -2.76
CA GLN A 48 8.14 11.16 -1.32
C GLN A 48 8.30 9.84 -0.56
N ALA A 49 8.16 8.69 -1.21
CA ALA A 49 8.44 7.39 -0.60
C ALA A 49 9.95 7.16 -0.36
N ALA A 50 10.81 7.79 -1.17
CA ALA A 50 12.26 7.74 -1.01
C ALA A 50 12.76 8.72 0.07
N ASP A 51 12.15 9.91 0.16
CA ASP A 51 12.47 10.93 1.17
C ASP A 51 11.91 10.63 2.56
N ALA A 52 10.95 9.70 2.69
CA ALA A 52 10.29 9.37 3.95
C ALA A 52 11.01 8.34 4.84
N VAL A 53 12.23 7.90 4.50
CA VAL A 53 13.05 7.13 5.48
C VAL A 53 13.55 8.10 6.55
N THR A 54 12.65 8.50 7.44
CA THR A 54 13.02 9.15 8.69
C THR A 54 13.83 8.14 9.49
N VAL A 55 15.12 8.43 9.69
CA VAL A 55 15.99 7.60 10.53
C VAL A 55 15.40 7.58 11.95
N SER A 56 14.80 6.46 12.30
CA SER A 56 14.36 6.11 13.64
C SER A 56 15.37 5.11 14.23
N PRO A 57 15.50 5.02 15.58
CA PRO A 57 16.25 3.93 16.21
C PRO A 57 15.86 2.54 15.71
N ASP A 58 14.60 2.36 15.30
CA ASP A 58 14.09 1.09 14.76
C ASP A 58 14.58 0.82 13.33
N THR A 59 14.98 1.83 12.57
CA THR A 59 15.45 1.70 11.17
C THR A 59 16.95 1.91 11.02
N GLU A 60 17.64 2.26 12.11
CA GLU A 60 19.08 2.52 12.10
C GLU A 60 19.86 1.20 11.94
N TRP A 61 20.74 1.18 10.94
CA TRP A 61 21.59 0.03 10.64
C TRP A 61 22.72 -0.11 11.66
N ASP A 62 22.86 -1.28 12.28
CA ASP A 62 24.01 -1.58 13.14
C ASP A 62 25.24 -1.93 12.29
N PRO A 63 26.36 -1.19 12.38
CA PRO A 63 27.57 -1.48 11.62
C PRO A 63 28.19 -2.85 11.95
N ASN A 64 27.82 -3.48 13.07
CA ASN A 64 28.30 -4.81 13.45
C ASN A 64 27.48 -5.96 12.82
N TRP A 65 26.36 -5.67 12.16
CA TRP A 65 25.58 -6.68 11.46
C TRP A 65 26.27 -7.14 10.17
N PRO A 66 26.04 -8.39 9.74
CA PRO A 66 26.57 -8.87 8.47
C PRO A 66 26.00 -8.05 7.30
N ALA A 67 26.76 -7.97 6.20
CA ALA A 67 26.27 -7.35 4.99
C ALA A 67 25.02 -8.06 4.47
N LEU A 68 24.10 -7.30 3.86
CA LEU A 68 22.92 -7.87 3.21
C LEU A 68 23.33 -8.80 2.06
N PRO A 69 22.56 -9.89 1.79
CA PRO A 69 22.77 -10.76 0.65
C PRO A 69 22.80 -9.93 -0.64
N THR A 70 23.60 -10.32 -1.63
CA THR A 70 23.74 -9.54 -2.87
C THR A 70 22.39 -9.33 -3.51
N VAL A 71 21.94 -8.10 -3.47
CA VAL A 71 20.59 -7.64 -3.80
C VAL A 71 20.44 -7.48 -5.32
N ALA A 72 21.20 -8.29 -6.07
CA ALA A 72 21.62 -8.17 -7.47
C ALA A 72 20.51 -8.07 -8.53
N SER A 73 19.24 -8.15 -8.16
CA SER A 73 18.07 -7.85 -9.02
C SER A 73 17.68 -6.34 -9.03
N TRP A 74 18.52 -5.47 -8.44
CA TRP A 74 18.48 -4.02 -8.22
C TRP A 74 17.94 -3.04 -9.29
N VAL A 75 16.83 -3.30 -9.96
CA VAL A 75 16.18 -2.26 -10.79
C VAL A 75 15.17 -1.50 -9.93
N GLY A 76 15.62 -0.42 -9.28
CA GLY A 76 14.72 0.67 -8.83
C GLY A 76 14.52 0.90 -7.33
N ARG A 77 15.33 0.34 -6.42
CA ARG A 77 15.26 0.67 -4.97
C ARG A 77 16.60 1.12 -4.40
N SER A 78 16.59 2.06 -3.46
CA SER A 78 17.80 2.56 -2.80
C SER A 78 18.38 1.52 -1.81
N PRO A 79 19.71 1.33 -1.77
CA PRO A 79 20.36 0.47 -0.78
C PRO A 79 20.09 0.89 0.67
N GLU A 80 19.88 2.18 0.91
CA GLU A 80 19.57 2.77 2.21
C GLU A 80 18.19 2.33 2.70
N LEU A 81 17.18 2.34 1.81
CA LEU A 81 15.84 1.85 2.14
C LEU A 81 15.85 0.35 2.42
N ALA A 82 16.66 -0.42 1.68
CA ALA A 82 16.84 -1.84 1.98
C ALA A 82 17.40 -2.02 3.40
N ARG A 83 18.50 -1.36 3.74
CA ARG A 83 19.08 -1.42 5.11
C ARG A 83 18.07 -1.00 6.17
N ALA A 84 17.30 0.07 5.95
CA ALA A 84 16.28 0.53 6.88
C ALA A 84 15.20 -0.52 7.13
N ALA A 85 14.72 -1.20 6.08
CA ALA A 85 13.71 -2.25 6.20
C ALA A 85 14.25 -3.49 6.94
N TYR A 86 15.48 -3.94 6.64
CA TYR A 86 16.11 -5.04 7.38
C TYR A 86 16.39 -4.68 8.84
N ALA A 87 16.81 -3.45 9.11
CA ALA A 87 17.00 -2.96 10.48
C ALA A 87 15.69 -2.98 11.26
N PHE A 88 14.61 -2.50 10.65
CA PHE A 88 13.27 -2.58 11.24
C PHE A 88 12.85 -4.01 11.50
N ALA A 89 13.06 -4.92 10.55
CA ALA A 89 12.69 -6.32 10.71
C ALA A 89 13.48 -7.04 11.83
N GLU A 90 14.75 -6.69 12.03
CA GLU A 90 15.53 -7.26 13.13
C GLU A 90 15.11 -6.69 14.49
N ARG A 91 14.88 -5.37 14.58
CA ARG A 91 14.55 -4.70 15.84
C ARG A 91 13.09 -4.88 16.25
N ARG A 92 12.17 -4.90 15.28
CA ARG A 92 10.71 -5.00 15.47
C ARG A 92 10.14 -6.30 14.90
N GLY A 93 10.93 -7.37 14.98
CA GLY A 93 10.50 -8.70 14.55
C GLY A 93 9.28 -9.22 15.33
N ASP A 94 9.05 -8.73 16.54
CA ASP A 94 7.85 -8.97 17.34
C ASP A 94 6.59 -8.50 16.61
N ILE A 95 6.61 -7.28 16.07
CA ILE A 95 5.50 -6.74 15.28
C ILE A 95 5.35 -7.53 13.98
N LEU A 96 6.45 -7.80 13.28
CA LEU A 96 6.39 -8.46 11.98
C LEU A 96 5.95 -9.93 12.06
N GLN A 97 6.07 -10.57 13.21
CA GLN A 97 5.55 -11.92 13.44
C GLN A 97 4.02 -11.97 13.47
N ASP A 98 3.37 -10.89 13.91
CA ASP A 98 1.91 -10.77 13.92
C ASP A 98 1.33 -10.38 12.55
N ILE A 99 2.19 -9.96 11.61
CA ILE A 99 1.78 -9.55 10.26
C ILE A 99 1.88 -10.76 9.33
N PRO A 100 0.76 -11.23 8.75
CA PRO A 100 0.79 -12.32 7.78
C PRO A 100 1.58 -11.93 6.53
N CYS A 101 2.26 -12.91 5.94
CA CYS A 101 2.85 -12.78 4.62
C CYS A 101 1.88 -13.34 3.57
N TYR A 102 1.73 -12.63 2.44
CA TYR A 102 0.83 -13.04 1.36
C TYR A 102 1.56 -13.32 0.05
N CYS A 103 2.88 -13.53 0.13
CA CYS A 103 3.72 -13.81 -1.03
C CYS A 103 3.54 -15.25 -1.56
N GLY A 104 2.89 -16.14 -0.81
CA GLY A 104 2.74 -17.56 -1.18
C GLY A 104 4.02 -18.38 -1.00
N CYS A 105 4.93 -17.93 -0.13
CA CYS A 105 6.25 -18.52 0.11
C CYS A 105 6.31 -19.41 1.36
N GLU A 106 5.17 -19.82 1.91
CA GLU A 106 5.10 -20.58 3.17
C GLU A 106 5.84 -21.92 3.07
N GLY A 107 5.81 -22.55 1.89
CA GLY A 107 6.55 -23.79 1.60
C GLY A 107 8.07 -23.63 1.61
N MET A 108 8.59 -22.40 1.61
CA MET A 108 10.02 -22.07 1.74
C MET A 108 10.43 -21.76 3.18
N GLY A 109 9.50 -21.86 4.14
CA GLY A 109 9.74 -21.61 5.56
C GLY A 109 9.41 -20.19 6.03
N HIS A 110 8.66 -19.40 5.24
CA HIS A 110 8.22 -18.06 5.64
C HIS A 110 6.78 -18.06 6.14
N GLY A 111 6.58 -18.00 7.46
CA GLY A 111 5.24 -18.05 8.06
C GLY A 111 4.60 -16.68 8.30
N ASN A 112 5.40 -15.63 8.34
CA ASN A 112 4.96 -14.26 8.61
C ASN A 112 5.92 -13.25 7.94
N ASN A 113 5.62 -11.96 8.05
CA ASN A 113 6.38 -10.90 7.38
C ASN A 113 7.86 -10.85 7.83
N ARG A 114 8.16 -11.17 9.10
CA ARG A 114 9.53 -11.19 9.64
C ARG A 114 10.43 -12.15 8.86
N ASP A 115 9.88 -13.30 8.49
CA ASP A 115 10.65 -14.40 7.91
C ASP A 115 11.17 -14.05 6.50
N CYS A 116 10.56 -13.08 5.82
CA CYS A 116 11.07 -12.54 4.55
C CYS A 116 12.44 -11.86 4.69
N TYR A 117 12.80 -11.40 5.89
CA TYR A 117 14.01 -10.61 6.15
C TYR A 117 15.04 -11.37 7.00
N VAL A 118 14.61 -12.17 7.99
CA VAL A 118 15.50 -12.77 9.00
C VAL A 118 15.27 -14.26 9.15
N LYS A 119 16.20 -15.07 8.63
CA LYS A 119 16.20 -16.54 8.75
C LYS A 119 16.43 -17.02 10.18
N GLY A 120 17.19 -16.26 10.96
CA GLY A 120 17.57 -16.66 12.31
C GLY A 120 18.67 -15.77 12.88
N ARG A 121 19.36 -16.29 13.90
CA ARG A 121 20.50 -15.61 14.53
C ARG A 121 21.67 -16.57 14.67
N THR A 122 22.89 -16.05 14.58
CA THR A 122 24.11 -16.79 14.91
C THR A 122 24.21 -17.04 16.41
N ALA A 123 25.15 -17.88 16.84
CA ALA A 123 25.42 -18.13 18.25
C ALA A 123 25.76 -16.84 19.03
N ASP A 124 26.42 -15.89 18.37
CA ASP A 124 26.78 -14.58 18.93
C ASP A 124 25.65 -13.55 18.83
N GLY A 125 24.43 -13.97 18.48
CA GLY A 125 23.24 -13.13 18.43
C GLY A 125 23.10 -12.25 17.19
N LYS A 126 23.97 -12.37 16.19
CA LYS A 126 23.88 -11.57 14.95
C LYS A 126 22.78 -12.12 14.03
N PRO A 127 22.03 -11.27 13.32
CA PRO A 127 21.00 -11.72 12.39
C PRO A 127 21.61 -12.50 11.21
N ILE A 128 20.89 -13.53 10.78
CA ILE A 128 21.12 -14.25 9.53
C ILE A 128 20.05 -13.78 8.55
N TRP A 129 20.46 -13.02 7.54
CA TRP A 129 19.54 -12.40 6.58
C TRP A 129 18.92 -13.42 5.63
N ASP A 130 17.64 -13.24 5.35
CA ASP A 130 16.99 -13.80 4.17
C ASP A 130 17.13 -12.81 3.00
N GLY A 131 17.22 -13.30 1.77
CA GLY A 131 17.21 -12.45 0.57
C GLY A 131 15.80 -12.25 0.00
N HIS A 132 14.81 -12.96 0.54
CA HIS A 132 13.48 -13.08 -0.08
C HIS A 132 12.66 -11.80 -0.06
N ALA A 133 12.76 -10.97 0.99
CA ALA A 133 12.08 -9.67 1.06
C ALA A 133 12.36 -8.73 -0.13
N PHE A 134 13.41 -9.03 -0.91
CA PHE A 134 13.85 -8.24 -2.05
C PHE A 134 14.08 -9.07 -3.33
N THR A 135 13.51 -10.28 -3.40
CA THR A 135 13.45 -11.10 -4.63
C THR A 135 12.16 -10.80 -5.40
#